data_AF-A0A927J1B6-F1
#
_entry.id   AF-A0A927J1B6-F1
#
_cell.length_a   1.000
_cell.length_b   1.000
_cell.length_c   1.000
_cell.angle_alpha   90.00
_cell.angle_beta   90.00
_cell.angle_gamma   90.00
#
_symmetry.space_group_name_H-M   'P 1'
#
loop_
_entity.id
_entity.type
_entity.pdbx_description
1 polymer ?
#
loop_
_entity_poly.entity_id
_entity_poly.type
_entity_poly.pdbx_seq_one_letter_code
_entity_poly.pdbx_strand_id
1 'polypeptide(L)'
;MNRQLATCLAACVLACLTLTAGLGGVAVAADDGLGGPGAGTSSIPVTVTVPGAGTGVDAPGELAVRDAELRWTLNHESGAAAYFGGCNFLMAGVPGTDGDTGGSDVWEAADGYYRAKEGNVRVERPRADGSSALATFGTRCRAADGRTVSIGNNLSTGTEVVLDAGTGTVDPAAGTAEIRWKGTFTVVFYGGMTYWWASDPVLRVAPGGTGTLTATAGGFGASRDDASQWVALREKVVTLATLPRVSLDGDKGFESVPTYRGVAVGVPAGGVPQVPRTASNAAHWGSFPQDFVDFQQSTGQAAYWYSSGGARDSAKVAAPLAVSFDAADPVVRDPDLVPDAGPPGPTATAVRPPASLTPGTANGTAAPTAAPGRVHDAPGAARSPLDTTEPPFYPAVAASTVGGGQGLVPTGATVPSGPVQRLAIWGTGLLLAAAGAVHGFRKGWLVLPFRT
;
A
#
# COMPACT_ATOMS: atom_id res chain seq x y z
N MET A 1 -12.16 -65.19 -4.78
CA MET A 1 -10.93 -65.82 -5.33
C MET A 1 -9.91 -64.73 -5.62
N ASN A 2 -8.59 -64.83 -5.46
CA ASN A 2 -7.64 -65.69 -4.71
C ASN A 2 -6.41 -64.77 -4.41
N ARG A 3 -5.66 -64.77 -3.27
CA ARG A 3 -4.77 -65.81 -2.68
C ARG A 3 -3.68 -66.30 -3.66
N GLN A 4 -2.38 -66.49 -3.36
CA GLN A 4 -1.48 -66.36 -2.17
C GLN A 4 0.00 -66.46 -2.67
N LEU A 5 1.10 -66.10 -1.98
CA LEU A 5 1.37 -65.29 -0.77
C LEU A 5 2.58 -64.34 -1.11
N ALA A 6 3.80 -64.19 -0.54
CA ALA A 6 4.56 -64.56 0.67
C ALA A 6 5.64 -63.46 0.90
N THR A 7 6.07 -62.97 2.08
CA THR A 7 5.84 -63.22 3.53
C THR A 7 6.89 -64.09 4.27
N CYS A 8 8.02 -63.46 4.66
CA CYS A 8 8.87 -63.81 5.84
C CYS A 8 8.95 -62.54 6.72
N LEU A 9 8.73 -62.46 8.05
CA LEU A 9 9.00 -63.33 9.23
C LEU A 9 10.50 -63.53 9.55
N ALA A 10 10.97 -63.51 10.81
CA ALA A 10 10.42 -63.13 12.13
C ALA A 10 11.61 -63.02 13.14
N ALA A 11 11.76 -62.00 14.00
CA ALA A 11 11.14 -61.74 15.33
C ALA A 11 11.86 -62.40 16.55
N CYS A 12 11.55 -61.89 17.76
CA CYS A 12 11.91 -62.38 19.12
C CYS A 12 13.34 -62.09 19.69
N VAL A 13 13.59 -61.98 21.02
CA VAL A 13 12.80 -61.39 22.16
C VAL A 13 13.67 -61.29 23.46
N LEU A 14 13.28 -60.42 24.42
CA LEU A 14 13.64 -60.36 25.87
C LEU A 14 15.05 -59.89 26.40
N ALA A 15 15.03 -58.73 27.07
CA ALA A 15 15.38 -58.48 28.50
C ALA A 15 16.82 -58.44 29.11
N CYS A 16 17.00 -57.38 29.94
CA CYS A 16 17.47 -57.35 31.35
C CYS A 16 18.82 -56.70 31.79
N LEU A 17 18.66 -55.77 32.76
CA LEU A 17 19.50 -55.38 33.92
C LEU A 17 20.66 -54.34 33.85
N THR A 18 20.49 -53.27 34.66
CA THR A 18 21.48 -52.46 35.46
C THR A 18 22.62 -51.72 34.74
N LEU A 19 23.02 -50.48 35.06
CA LEU A 19 23.26 -49.76 36.35
C LEU A 19 22.62 -48.33 36.33
N THR A 20 22.04 -47.76 37.40
CA THR A 20 22.62 -46.93 38.52
C THR A 20 23.64 -45.85 38.11
N ALA A 21 23.63 -44.58 38.55
CA ALA A 21 22.80 -43.80 39.51
C ALA A 21 22.89 -42.29 39.13
N GLY A 22 22.29 -41.27 39.78
CA GLY A 22 21.39 -41.14 40.94
C GLY A 22 20.74 -39.73 40.92
N LEU A 23 19.49 -39.54 41.36
CA LEU A 23 19.08 -39.20 42.75
C LEU A 23 19.72 -37.93 43.34
N GLY A 24 18.89 -36.93 43.65
CA GLY A 24 19.32 -35.65 44.25
C GLY A 24 18.21 -34.61 44.43
N GLY A 25 17.08 -34.96 45.07
CA GLY A 25 15.95 -34.04 45.29
C GLY A 25 15.24 -34.24 46.62
N VAL A 26 15.52 -33.37 47.59
CA VAL A 26 14.90 -33.17 48.92
C VAL A 26 15.51 -31.88 49.52
N ALA A 27 14.88 -31.13 50.43
CA ALA A 27 13.51 -31.12 50.95
C ALA A 27 13.17 -29.70 51.45
N VAL A 28 11.88 -29.42 51.70
CA VAL A 28 11.50 -28.30 52.58
C VAL A 28 11.54 -28.79 54.02
N ALA A 29 12.21 -28.03 54.89
CA ALA A 29 12.10 -28.15 56.34
C ALA A 29 12.15 -26.74 56.95
N ALA A 30 11.29 -26.49 57.93
CA ALA A 30 11.33 -25.32 58.79
C ALA A 30 11.59 -25.79 60.22
N ASP A 31 12.23 -24.95 61.03
CA ASP A 31 12.21 -25.06 62.49
C ASP A 31 12.34 -23.66 63.10
N ASP A 32 11.77 -23.47 64.29
CA ASP A 32 11.70 -22.18 65.00
C ASP A 32 12.88 -22.01 65.96
N GLY A 33 13.43 -20.79 66.07
CA GLY A 33 14.57 -20.51 66.95
C GLY A 33 14.79 -19.04 67.25
N LEU A 34 14.32 -18.58 68.42
CA LEU A 34 14.47 -17.18 68.86
C LEU A 34 15.87 -16.90 69.42
N GLY A 35 16.54 -15.86 68.90
CA GLY A 35 17.78 -15.33 69.50
C GLY A 35 18.39 -14.18 68.70
N GLY A 36 18.51 -13.01 69.33
CA GLY A 36 19.26 -11.86 68.80
C GLY A 36 19.90 -11.07 69.95
N PRO A 37 20.45 -9.86 69.72
CA PRO A 37 20.71 -9.21 68.44
C PRO A 37 22.23 -9.04 68.17
N GLY A 38 22.66 -9.20 66.91
CA GLY A 38 24.07 -9.02 66.50
C GLY A 38 24.19 -8.19 65.23
N ALA A 39 24.97 -7.11 65.26
CA ALA A 39 25.21 -6.28 64.10
C ALA A 39 26.22 -6.94 63.15
N GLY A 40 25.82 -7.18 61.90
CA GLY A 40 26.65 -7.82 60.88
C GLY A 40 26.06 -7.68 59.49
N THR A 41 26.25 -6.51 58.87
CA THR A 41 25.80 -6.24 57.49
C THR A 41 26.66 -7.00 56.47
N SER A 42 26.34 -8.28 56.27
CA SER A 42 26.94 -9.14 55.25
C SER A 42 25.94 -9.41 54.12
N SER A 43 25.77 -8.42 53.25
CA SER A 43 24.95 -8.54 52.03
C SER A 43 25.59 -9.54 51.06
N ILE A 44 25.02 -10.75 50.96
CA ILE A 44 25.43 -11.73 49.95
C ILE A 44 24.99 -11.21 48.57
N PRO A 45 25.91 -10.98 47.62
CA PRO A 45 25.53 -10.53 46.28
C PRO A 45 24.89 -11.69 45.50
N VAL A 46 23.57 -11.63 45.31
CA VAL A 46 22.84 -12.60 44.49
C VAL A 46 22.95 -12.18 43.02
N THR A 47 23.91 -12.75 42.30
CA THR A 47 24.03 -12.57 40.85
C THR A 47 23.00 -13.44 40.12
N VAL A 48 21.94 -12.81 39.59
CA VAL A 48 20.97 -13.47 38.70
C VAL A 48 21.51 -13.43 37.27
N THR A 49 21.77 -14.60 36.68
CA THR A 49 22.16 -14.71 35.26
C THR A 49 20.93 -15.01 34.41
N VAL A 50 20.46 -14.02 33.65
CA VAL A 50 19.40 -14.20 32.64
C VAL A 50 20.04 -14.70 31.33
N PRO A 51 19.66 -15.87 30.79
CA PRO A 51 20.14 -16.32 29.49
C PRO A 51 19.55 -15.44 28.38
N GLY A 52 20.39 -14.74 27.62
CA GLY A 52 19.97 -13.92 26.47
C GLY A 52 20.74 -12.62 26.27
N ALA A 53 21.48 -12.15 27.28
CA ALA A 53 22.26 -10.90 27.18
C ALA A 53 23.41 -10.99 26.15
N GLY A 54 23.16 -10.51 24.94
CA GLY A 54 24.23 -10.13 24.01
C GLY A 54 25.07 -8.97 24.59
N THR A 55 26.29 -8.78 24.08
CA THR A 55 27.25 -7.82 24.67
C THR A 55 26.97 -6.36 24.25
N GLY A 56 25.80 -5.85 24.65
CA GLY A 56 25.47 -4.43 24.74
C GLY A 56 24.98 -4.13 26.14
N VAL A 57 25.48 -3.05 26.75
CA VAL A 57 24.84 -2.46 27.94
C VAL A 57 23.83 -1.44 27.45
N ASP A 58 22.64 -1.93 27.12
CA ASP A 58 21.50 -1.09 26.73
C ASP A 58 21.18 -0.12 27.88
N ALA A 59 20.78 1.11 27.55
CA ALA A 59 20.39 2.09 28.56
C ALA A 59 19.12 1.60 29.29
N PRO A 60 18.97 1.82 30.61
CA PRO A 60 17.81 1.32 31.36
C PRO A 60 16.51 2.00 30.89
N GLY A 61 15.78 1.33 30.00
CA GLY A 61 14.59 1.82 29.31
C GLY A 61 14.59 1.53 27.80
N GLU A 62 15.77 1.34 27.18
CA GLU A 62 15.94 1.13 25.75
C GLU A 62 16.04 -0.37 25.41
N LEU A 63 15.20 -0.83 24.47
CA LEU A 63 15.17 -2.16 23.89
C LEU A 63 15.94 -2.17 22.56
N ALA A 64 16.98 -3.00 22.47
CA ALA A 64 17.72 -3.21 21.22
C ALA A 64 17.00 -4.19 20.28
N VAL A 65 16.46 -3.67 19.18
CA VAL A 65 15.70 -4.44 18.17
C VAL A 65 16.63 -5.01 17.10
N ARG A 66 16.51 -6.31 16.80
CA ARG A 66 17.47 -7.06 15.97
C ARG A 66 16.87 -7.79 14.76
N ASP A 67 15.59 -8.16 14.79
CA ASP A 67 14.91 -8.85 13.68
C ASP A 67 13.44 -8.41 13.58
N ALA A 68 13.19 -7.11 13.44
CA ALA A 68 11.82 -6.60 13.34
C ALA A 68 11.13 -6.96 12.01
N GLU A 69 9.85 -7.31 12.05
CA GLU A 69 8.98 -7.43 10.87
C GLU A 69 8.21 -6.12 10.66
N LEU A 70 8.28 -5.52 9.46
CA LEU A 70 7.33 -4.52 8.98
C LEU A 70 6.38 -5.16 7.97
N ARG A 71 5.07 -5.05 8.20
CA ARG A 71 4.01 -5.68 7.39
C ARG A 71 2.94 -4.67 6.98
N TRP A 72 2.66 -4.57 5.68
CA TRP A 72 1.74 -3.55 5.15
C TRP A 72 1.11 -3.89 3.79
N THR A 73 -0.18 -3.60 3.63
CA THR A 73 -0.92 -3.67 2.35
C THR A 73 -0.74 -2.42 1.47
N LEU A 74 -0.16 -1.33 2.01
CA LEU A 74 -0.25 0.05 1.50
C LEU A 74 -1.69 0.58 1.46
N ASN A 75 -2.48 0.13 0.51
CA ASN A 75 -3.91 0.41 0.36
C ASN A 75 -4.58 -0.69 -0.48
N HIS A 76 -5.91 -0.73 -0.48
CA HIS A 76 -6.64 -1.75 -1.25
C HIS A 76 -6.52 -1.58 -2.77
N GLU A 77 -6.18 -0.39 -3.27
CA GLU A 77 -5.94 -0.12 -4.69
C GLU A 77 -4.70 -0.84 -5.23
N SER A 78 -3.63 -0.91 -4.43
CA SER A 78 -2.34 -1.55 -4.79
C SER A 78 -2.44 -3.06 -5.05
N GLY A 79 -3.57 -3.69 -4.71
CA GLY A 79 -3.81 -5.12 -4.90
C GLY A 79 -5.11 -5.44 -5.67
N ALA A 80 -5.66 -4.51 -6.45
CA ALA A 80 -6.99 -4.63 -7.05
C ALA A 80 -7.00 -4.55 -8.58
N ALA A 81 -8.17 -4.71 -9.20
CA ALA A 81 -8.32 -4.69 -10.65
C ALA A 81 -8.02 -3.32 -11.28
N ALA A 82 -7.30 -3.32 -12.39
CA ALA A 82 -7.02 -2.11 -13.17
C ALA A 82 -8.04 -1.94 -14.30
N TYR A 83 -8.33 -0.69 -14.69
CA TYR A 83 -9.34 -0.39 -15.71
C TYR A 83 -8.95 -0.83 -17.14
N PHE A 84 -7.67 -1.04 -17.40
CA PHE A 84 -7.16 -1.61 -18.65
C PHE A 84 -7.35 -3.14 -18.74
N GLY A 85 -7.69 -3.79 -17.62
CA GLY A 85 -7.67 -5.24 -17.43
C GLY A 85 -6.57 -5.67 -16.46
N GLY A 86 -6.59 -6.94 -16.06
CA GLY A 86 -5.66 -7.47 -15.06
C GLY A 86 -5.82 -6.83 -13.68
N CYS A 87 -4.70 -6.64 -12.97
CA CYS A 87 -4.66 -6.05 -11.64
C CYS A 87 -3.39 -5.26 -11.38
N ASN A 88 -3.43 -4.40 -10.38
CA ASN A 88 -2.29 -3.89 -9.63
C ASN A 88 -1.82 -4.97 -8.65
N PHE A 89 -0.53 -5.05 -8.37
CA PHE A 89 0.04 -6.04 -7.44
C PHE A 89 1.35 -5.57 -6.80
N LEU A 90 1.73 -6.24 -5.71
CA LEU A 90 2.98 -6.01 -4.97
C LEU A 90 4.06 -7.04 -5.37
N MET A 91 5.32 -6.62 -5.33
CA MET A 91 6.52 -7.34 -5.73
C MET A 91 7.62 -7.15 -4.68
N ALA A 92 8.46 -8.17 -4.45
CA ALA A 92 9.72 -8.01 -3.71
C ALA A 92 10.87 -7.68 -4.67
N GLY A 93 11.84 -6.89 -4.24
CA GLY A 93 12.93 -6.40 -5.09
C GLY A 93 12.47 -5.36 -6.12
N VAL A 94 13.37 -5.07 -7.06
CA VAL A 94 13.07 -4.33 -8.30
C VAL A 94 12.73 -5.31 -9.44
N PRO A 95 11.94 -4.89 -10.45
CA PRO A 95 11.69 -5.73 -11.63
C PRO A 95 12.95 -5.84 -12.49
N GLY A 96 13.04 -6.92 -13.28
CA GLY A 96 14.21 -7.16 -14.12
C GLY A 96 15.48 -7.37 -13.29
N THR A 97 16.62 -6.88 -13.79
CA THR A 97 17.94 -6.98 -13.13
C THR A 97 18.39 -5.69 -12.44
N ASP A 98 17.81 -4.56 -12.84
CA ASP A 98 18.25 -3.19 -12.55
C ASP A 98 17.07 -2.21 -12.38
N GLY A 99 15.83 -2.72 -12.41
CA GLY A 99 14.61 -1.93 -12.32
C GLY A 99 14.00 -1.56 -13.67
N ASP A 100 14.66 -1.79 -14.81
CA ASP A 100 14.10 -1.48 -16.12
C ASP A 100 13.44 -2.70 -16.79
N THR A 101 12.19 -2.52 -17.27
CA THR A 101 11.47 -3.52 -18.07
C THR A 101 11.40 -3.13 -19.55
N GLY A 102 12.00 -2.01 -19.94
CA GLY A 102 12.13 -1.55 -21.32
C GLY A 102 10.92 -0.82 -21.91
N GLY A 103 9.78 -0.76 -21.20
CA GLY A 103 8.59 -0.07 -21.71
C GLY A 103 7.34 -0.18 -20.83
N SER A 104 6.31 0.59 -21.22
CA SER A 104 5.01 0.68 -20.55
C SER A 104 4.08 -0.48 -20.94
N ASP A 105 4.52 -1.72 -20.70
CA ASP A 105 3.84 -2.94 -21.13
C ASP A 105 3.20 -3.73 -19.96
N VAL A 106 2.17 -4.53 -20.27
CA VAL A 106 1.60 -5.49 -19.31
C VAL A 106 2.53 -6.69 -19.22
N TRP A 107 3.03 -6.98 -18.03
CA TRP A 107 3.96 -8.10 -17.82
C TRP A 107 3.25 -9.45 -17.95
N GLU A 108 4.01 -10.42 -18.43
CA GLU A 108 3.67 -11.84 -18.52
C GLU A 108 4.60 -12.73 -17.69
N ALA A 109 4.20 -13.99 -17.52
CA ALA A 109 4.96 -14.94 -16.69
C ALA A 109 6.33 -15.30 -17.28
N ALA A 110 6.51 -15.11 -18.59
CA ALA A 110 7.72 -15.44 -19.32
C ALA A 110 8.84 -14.38 -19.16
N ASP A 111 8.49 -13.14 -18.83
CA ASP A 111 9.43 -12.02 -18.76
C ASP A 111 10.37 -12.12 -17.55
N GLY A 112 10.02 -12.96 -16.56
CA GLY A 112 10.83 -13.22 -15.38
C GLY A 112 10.92 -12.07 -14.38
N TYR A 113 10.27 -10.92 -14.64
CA TYR A 113 10.33 -9.75 -13.78
C TYR A 113 9.81 -10.02 -12.37
N TYR A 114 8.73 -10.80 -12.22
CA TYR A 114 8.02 -10.95 -10.94
C TYR A 114 8.76 -11.81 -9.91
N ARG A 115 8.96 -11.23 -8.71
CA ARG A 115 9.52 -11.92 -7.54
C ARG A 115 8.57 -11.80 -6.35
N ALA A 116 8.36 -12.92 -5.67
CA ALA A 116 7.58 -12.98 -4.42
C ALA A 116 8.44 -12.87 -3.16
N LYS A 117 9.76 -13.11 -3.27
CA LYS A 117 10.75 -12.84 -2.22
C LYS A 117 12.06 -12.40 -2.85
N GLU A 118 12.70 -11.38 -2.27
CA GLU A 118 14.06 -10.96 -2.56
C GLU A 118 14.71 -10.42 -1.27
N GLY A 119 15.89 -10.94 -0.90
CA GLY A 119 16.53 -10.61 0.37
C GLY A 119 15.61 -10.84 1.57
N ASN A 120 15.43 -9.78 2.36
CA ASN A 120 14.56 -9.78 3.55
C ASN A 120 13.09 -9.44 3.22
N VAL A 121 12.77 -9.13 1.97
CA VAL A 121 11.42 -8.70 1.56
C VAL A 121 10.67 -9.88 0.96
N ARG A 122 9.44 -10.12 1.43
CA ARG A 122 8.51 -11.11 0.87
C ARG A 122 7.14 -10.50 0.64
N VAL A 123 6.40 -11.07 -0.30
CA VAL A 123 5.04 -10.65 -0.65
C VAL A 123 4.09 -11.77 -0.25
N GLU A 124 3.21 -11.50 0.71
CA GLU A 124 2.25 -12.46 1.23
C GLU A 124 0.82 -12.10 0.82
N ARG A 125 -0.03 -13.10 0.57
CA ARG A 125 -1.46 -12.93 0.36
C ARG A 125 -2.22 -13.79 1.39
N PRO A 126 -3.28 -13.26 2.03
CA PRO A 126 -4.17 -14.06 2.88
C PRO A 126 -4.86 -15.20 2.11
N ARG A 127 -5.30 -16.21 2.86
CA ARG A 127 -6.19 -17.30 2.44
C ARG A 127 -7.51 -17.22 3.21
N ALA A 128 -8.54 -17.90 2.70
CA ALA A 128 -9.85 -18.01 3.33
C ALA A 128 -9.87 -18.74 4.70
N ASP A 129 -8.78 -19.41 5.08
CA ASP A 129 -8.58 -20.04 6.40
C ASP A 129 -7.91 -19.12 7.43
N GLY A 130 -7.62 -17.86 7.07
CA GLY A 130 -6.92 -16.89 7.91
C GLY A 130 -5.39 -16.95 7.85
N SER A 131 -4.81 -17.94 7.15
CA SER A 131 -3.36 -18.06 7.00
C SER A 131 -2.80 -17.22 5.85
N SER A 132 -1.51 -16.85 5.93
CA SER A 132 -0.78 -16.19 4.83
C SER A 132 -0.09 -17.17 3.90
N ALA A 133 -0.08 -16.84 2.61
CA ALA A 133 0.61 -17.56 1.54
C ALA A 133 1.67 -16.67 0.90
N LEU A 134 2.83 -17.20 0.51
CA LEU A 134 3.69 -16.49 -0.42
C LEU A 134 2.91 -16.26 -1.74
N ALA A 135 2.92 -15.03 -2.24
CA ALA A 135 2.30 -14.68 -3.51
C ALA A 135 3.03 -15.35 -4.69
N THR A 136 2.37 -15.44 -5.84
CA THR A 136 3.01 -15.86 -7.10
C THR A 136 2.38 -15.09 -8.25
N PHE A 137 3.10 -14.95 -9.37
CA PHE A 137 2.60 -14.22 -10.53
C PHE A 137 1.22 -14.73 -11.03
N GLY A 138 1.01 -16.04 -11.05
CA GLY A 138 -0.28 -16.65 -11.41
C GLY A 138 -1.40 -16.45 -10.38
N THR A 139 -1.07 -16.03 -9.16
CA THR A 139 -2.03 -15.76 -8.07
C THR A 139 -2.12 -14.28 -7.67
N ARG A 140 -1.36 -13.38 -8.34
CA ARG A 140 -1.25 -11.95 -8.01
C ARG A 140 -2.56 -11.16 -8.07
N CYS A 141 -3.54 -11.62 -8.85
CA CYS A 141 -4.87 -11.00 -8.99
C CYS A 141 -5.98 -11.74 -8.21
N ARG A 142 -5.65 -12.52 -7.17
CA ARG A 142 -6.61 -13.33 -6.40
C ARG A 142 -6.87 -12.74 -5.01
N ALA A 143 -8.14 -12.64 -4.63
CA ALA A 143 -8.55 -12.40 -3.24
C ALA A 143 -8.33 -13.64 -2.36
N ALA A 144 -8.44 -13.47 -1.04
CA ALA A 144 -8.29 -14.56 -0.06
C ALA A 144 -9.24 -15.75 -0.32
N ASP A 145 -10.43 -15.47 -0.85
CA ASP A 145 -11.46 -16.45 -1.26
C ASP A 145 -11.22 -17.09 -2.65
N GLY A 146 -10.10 -16.79 -3.31
CA GLY A 146 -9.73 -17.33 -4.62
C GLY A 146 -10.40 -16.66 -5.83
N ARG A 147 -11.37 -15.74 -5.63
CA ARG A 147 -11.95 -14.96 -6.73
C ARG A 147 -10.90 -14.04 -7.34
N THR A 148 -10.98 -13.85 -8.66
CA THR A 148 -10.19 -12.80 -9.32
C THR A 148 -10.75 -11.43 -8.93
N VAL A 149 -9.89 -10.46 -8.62
CA VAL A 149 -10.32 -9.06 -8.48
C VAL A 149 -10.87 -8.55 -9.81
N SER A 150 -11.94 -7.76 -9.78
CA SER A 150 -12.50 -7.10 -10.98
C SER A 150 -13.13 -5.76 -10.62
N ILE A 151 -13.17 -4.82 -11.58
CA ILE A 151 -13.81 -3.51 -11.39
C ILE A 151 -15.26 -3.66 -10.89
N GLY A 152 -15.98 -4.69 -11.38
CA GLY A 152 -17.37 -4.95 -11.00
C GLY A 152 -17.58 -5.67 -9.66
N ASN A 153 -16.54 -6.23 -9.02
CA ASN A 153 -16.65 -6.85 -7.69
C ASN A 153 -15.98 -6.03 -6.57
N ASN A 154 -15.26 -4.97 -6.93
CA ASN A 154 -14.55 -4.05 -6.03
C ASN A 154 -13.56 -4.71 -5.04
N LEU A 155 -13.20 -5.98 -5.25
CA LEU A 155 -12.28 -6.71 -4.38
C LEU A 155 -10.86 -6.14 -4.46
N SER A 156 -10.09 -6.44 -3.42
CA SER A 156 -8.64 -6.36 -3.41
C SER A 156 -8.08 -7.74 -3.06
N THR A 157 -6.84 -8.02 -3.43
CA THR A 157 -6.16 -9.27 -3.09
C THR A 157 -5.86 -9.41 -1.60
N GLY A 158 -5.77 -8.29 -0.88
CA GLY A 158 -5.29 -8.23 0.51
C GLY A 158 -3.78 -8.54 0.62
N THR A 159 -3.05 -8.47 -0.49
CA THR A 159 -1.61 -8.77 -0.54
C THR A 159 -0.82 -7.73 0.25
N GLU A 160 0.15 -8.19 1.04
CA GLU A 160 1.04 -7.37 1.85
C GLU A 160 2.49 -7.50 1.38
N VAL A 161 3.24 -6.41 1.49
CA VAL A 161 4.70 -6.48 1.59
C VAL A 161 5.08 -6.73 3.05
N VAL A 162 6.11 -7.55 3.23
CA VAL A 162 6.62 -7.93 4.55
C VAL A 162 8.14 -7.86 4.50
N LEU A 163 8.75 -7.15 5.45
CA LEU A 163 10.19 -6.90 5.52
C LEU A 163 10.74 -7.39 6.86
N ASP A 164 11.64 -8.37 6.80
CA ASP A 164 12.32 -8.98 7.96
C ASP A 164 13.66 -8.29 8.26
N ALA A 165 14.37 -8.74 9.31
CA ALA A 165 15.70 -8.27 9.70
C ALA A 165 15.78 -6.75 9.95
N GLY A 166 14.69 -6.15 10.44
CA GLY A 166 14.68 -4.77 10.90
C GLY A 166 15.55 -4.58 12.14
N THR A 167 16.44 -3.58 12.13
CA THR A 167 17.38 -3.31 13.23
C THR A 167 17.25 -1.88 13.73
N GLY A 168 17.32 -1.69 15.05
CA GLY A 168 17.02 -0.41 15.66
C GLY A 168 17.03 -0.41 17.19
N THR A 169 16.45 0.63 17.76
CA THR A 169 16.12 0.68 19.20
C THR A 169 14.72 1.25 19.42
N VAL A 170 14.15 0.93 20.59
CA VAL A 170 12.83 1.36 21.06
C VAL A 170 12.96 1.74 22.53
N ASP A 171 12.53 2.94 22.91
CA ASP A 171 12.43 3.37 24.32
C ASP A 171 10.95 3.66 24.63
N PRO A 172 10.22 2.70 25.24
CA PRO A 172 8.82 2.91 25.63
C PRO A 172 8.65 4.01 26.68
N ALA A 173 9.66 4.30 27.51
CA ALA A 173 9.59 5.29 28.58
C ALA A 173 9.75 6.73 28.04
N ALA A 174 10.58 6.93 27.02
CA ALA A 174 10.65 8.18 26.25
C ALA A 174 9.55 8.29 25.18
N GLY A 175 8.92 7.16 24.81
CA GLY A 175 7.95 7.09 23.73
C GLY A 175 8.59 7.26 22.35
N THR A 176 9.80 6.72 22.15
CA THR A 176 10.58 6.86 20.92
C THR A 176 11.00 5.52 20.32
N ALA A 177 11.22 5.49 19.01
CA ALA A 177 11.75 4.32 18.31
C ALA A 177 12.46 4.72 17.02
N GLU A 178 13.47 3.97 16.61
CA GLU A 178 14.15 4.14 15.34
C GLU A 178 14.55 2.76 14.77
N ILE A 179 13.80 2.26 13.80
CA ILE A 179 14.00 0.93 13.20
C ILE A 179 14.25 1.07 11.69
N ARG A 180 15.25 0.36 11.17
CA ARG A 180 15.64 0.32 9.76
C ARG A 180 15.51 -1.08 9.20
N TRP A 181 14.84 -1.22 8.07
CA TRP A 181 14.85 -2.44 7.27
C TRP A 181 15.83 -2.31 6.10
N LYS A 182 16.27 -3.46 5.57
CA LYS A 182 17.05 -3.52 4.34
C LYS A 182 16.32 -4.32 3.27
N GLY A 183 16.31 -3.78 2.05
CA GLY A 183 15.67 -4.38 0.89
C GLY A 183 14.56 -3.51 0.30
N THR A 184 14.03 -3.98 -0.82
CA THR A 184 13.14 -3.21 -1.70
C THR A 184 11.82 -3.93 -1.93
N PHE A 185 10.73 -3.18 -2.04
CA PHE A 185 9.49 -3.67 -2.64
C PHE A 185 9.06 -2.77 -3.81
N THR A 186 8.39 -3.36 -4.80
CA THR A 186 7.83 -2.63 -5.94
C THR A 186 6.30 -2.71 -5.91
N VAL A 187 5.67 -1.59 -6.22
CA VAL A 187 4.22 -1.46 -6.41
C VAL A 187 3.95 -1.33 -7.90
N VAL A 188 3.25 -2.31 -8.45
CA VAL A 188 3.04 -2.46 -9.91
C VAL A 188 1.59 -2.15 -10.23
N PHE A 189 1.37 -1.17 -11.09
CA PHE A 189 0.06 -0.71 -11.52
C PHE A 189 -0.22 -1.11 -12.97
N TYR A 190 -1.50 -1.33 -13.29
CA TYR A 190 -1.97 -1.63 -14.63
C TYR A 190 -1.25 -2.84 -15.27
N GLY A 191 -1.01 -3.89 -14.46
CA GLY A 191 -0.41 -5.15 -14.92
C GLY A 191 1.10 -5.11 -15.19
N GLY A 192 1.74 -3.94 -15.15
CA GLY A 192 3.15 -3.74 -15.52
C GLY A 192 3.43 -2.34 -16.09
N MET A 193 2.41 -1.71 -16.71
CA MET A 193 2.57 -0.49 -17.53
C MET A 193 3.11 0.74 -16.78
N THR A 194 3.03 0.76 -15.44
CA THR A 194 3.73 1.74 -14.61
C THR A 194 4.00 1.14 -13.23
N TYR A 195 5.18 1.40 -12.67
CA TYR A 195 5.58 0.92 -11.35
C TYR A 195 6.60 1.85 -10.70
N TRP A 196 6.72 1.70 -9.38
CA TRP A 196 7.72 2.37 -8.55
C TRP A 196 8.11 1.46 -7.39
N TRP A 197 9.29 1.67 -6.83
CA TRP A 197 9.83 0.89 -5.71
C TRP A 197 10.15 1.75 -4.50
N ALA A 198 10.10 1.13 -3.32
CA ALA A 198 10.57 1.66 -2.05
C ALA A 198 11.71 0.79 -1.53
N SER A 199 12.87 1.39 -1.30
CA SER A 199 14.09 0.74 -0.80
C SER A 199 14.47 1.24 0.59
N ASP A 200 14.96 0.32 1.41
CA ASP A 200 15.48 0.51 2.78
C ASP A 200 14.59 1.39 3.69
N PRO A 201 13.36 0.94 4.04
CA PRO A 201 12.46 1.72 4.87
C PRO A 201 13.00 2.02 6.28
N VAL A 202 12.68 3.21 6.79
CA VAL A 202 13.06 3.68 8.13
C VAL A 202 11.84 4.18 8.88
N LEU A 203 11.50 3.52 9.99
CA LEU A 203 10.55 4.00 10.99
C LEU A 203 11.27 4.95 11.95
N ARG A 204 10.63 6.07 12.26
CA ARG A 204 10.96 6.95 13.38
C ARG A 204 9.71 7.21 14.20
N VAL A 205 9.79 7.11 15.52
CA VAL A 205 8.74 7.55 16.45
C VAL A 205 9.33 8.61 17.37
N ALA A 206 8.68 9.77 17.42
CA ALA A 206 9.08 10.93 18.20
C ALA A 206 8.34 10.95 19.57
N PRO A 207 8.90 11.63 20.60
CA PRO A 207 8.29 11.71 21.92
C PRO A 207 6.83 12.20 21.83
N GLY A 208 5.92 11.46 22.47
CA GLY A 208 4.48 11.64 22.30
C GLY A 208 3.82 10.74 21.25
N GLY A 209 4.56 9.78 20.69
CA GLY A 209 3.99 8.68 19.88
C GLY A 209 3.55 9.08 18.48
N THR A 210 4.09 10.15 17.90
CA THR A 210 3.91 10.43 16.46
C THR A 210 5.04 9.78 15.67
N GLY A 211 4.71 9.09 14.57
CA GLY A 211 5.67 8.34 13.78
C GLY A 211 5.72 8.76 12.31
N THR A 212 6.84 8.48 11.66
CA THR A 212 6.99 8.53 10.21
C THR A 212 7.69 7.27 9.71
N LEU A 213 7.22 6.74 8.59
CA LEU A 213 7.87 5.70 7.81
C LEU A 213 8.34 6.34 6.50
N THR A 214 9.65 6.44 6.31
CA THR A 214 10.26 6.91 5.07
C THR A 214 10.93 5.77 4.32
N ALA A 215 11.19 5.95 3.02
CA ALA A 215 12.01 5.05 2.22
C ALA A 215 12.65 5.81 1.04
N THR A 216 13.68 5.24 0.43
CA THR A 216 14.19 5.73 -0.87
C THR A 216 13.28 5.23 -1.98
N ALA A 217 12.54 6.13 -2.63
CA ALA A 217 11.68 5.80 -3.74
C ALA A 217 12.38 6.01 -5.10
N GLY A 218 12.24 5.02 -5.98
CA GLY A 218 12.67 5.05 -7.38
C GLY A 218 11.62 4.42 -8.29
N GLY A 219 11.84 4.43 -9.61
CA GLY A 219 10.85 3.95 -10.57
C GLY A 219 11.05 4.54 -11.96
N PHE A 220 10.04 4.36 -12.82
CA PHE A 220 10.02 4.89 -14.17
C PHE A 220 8.82 5.82 -14.37
N GLY A 221 9.07 6.96 -15.03
CA GLY A 221 8.05 7.88 -15.47
C GLY A 221 7.44 7.40 -16.78
N ALA A 222 6.15 7.07 -16.73
CA ALA A 222 5.36 6.61 -17.87
C ALA A 222 4.10 7.48 -18.03
N SER A 223 3.59 7.56 -19.26
CA SER A 223 2.36 8.31 -19.56
C SER A 223 1.26 7.39 -20.10
N ARG A 224 0.05 7.55 -19.55
CA ARG A 224 -1.18 6.94 -20.09
C ARG A 224 -1.53 7.49 -21.47
N ASP A 225 -1.16 8.75 -21.71
CA ASP A 225 -1.54 9.50 -22.92
C ASP A 225 -0.43 9.44 -23.99
N ASP A 226 0.79 9.03 -23.62
CA ASP A 226 1.88 8.62 -24.51
C ASP A 226 2.65 7.41 -23.93
N ALA A 227 2.29 6.21 -24.38
CA ALA A 227 2.91 4.95 -23.94
C ALA A 227 4.36 4.76 -24.45
N SER A 228 4.90 5.66 -25.28
CA SER A 228 6.33 5.66 -25.63
C SER A 228 7.20 6.36 -24.59
N GLN A 229 6.60 7.09 -23.64
CA GLN A 229 7.33 7.68 -22.53
C GLN A 229 7.75 6.59 -21.53
N TRP A 230 9.06 6.38 -21.42
CA TRP A 230 9.69 5.51 -20.42
C TRP A 230 10.99 6.15 -19.94
N VAL A 231 10.99 6.69 -18.72
CA VAL A 231 12.11 7.51 -18.22
C VAL A 231 12.50 7.12 -16.80
N ALA A 232 13.73 6.64 -16.60
CA ALA A 232 14.26 6.33 -15.27
C ALA A 232 14.22 7.57 -14.36
N LEU A 233 13.62 7.46 -13.18
CA LEU A 233 13.46 8.56 -12.24
C LEU A 233 14.66 8.64 -11.30
N ARG A 234 15.15 9.87 -11.04
CA ARG A 234 16.12 10.09 -9.96
C ARG A 234 15.48 9.75 -8.62
N GLU A 235 16.11 8.84 -7.88
CA GLU A 235 15.64 8.44 -6.55
C GLU A 235 15.53 9.62 -5.56
N LYS A 236 14.56 9.53 -4.66
CA LYS A 236 14.26 10.52 -3.61
C LYS A 236 13.86 9.79 -2.33
N VAL A 237 14.32 10.24 -1.17
CA VAL A 237 13.70 9.82 0.10
C VAL A 237 12.32 10.47 0.20
N VAL A 238 11.29 9.68 0.50
CA VAL A 238 9.89 10.11 0.62
C VAL A 238 9.22 9.53 1.86
N THR A 239 8.19 10.19 2.36
CA THR A 239 7.36 9.76 3.49
C THR A 239 6.26 8.83 3.00
N LEU A 240 6.44 7.52 3.17
CA LEU A 240 5.43 6.52 2.81
C LEU A 240 4.19 6.62 3.69
N ALA A 241 4.37 6.85 4.98
CA ALA A 241 3.29 6.97 5.94
C ALA A 241 3.65 7.91 7.10
N THR A 242 2.66 8.70 7.54
CA THR A 242 2.68 9.41 8.82
C THR A 242 1.76 8.68 9.78
N LEU A 243 2.26 8.33 10.96
CA LEU A 243 1.54 7.60 11.99
C LEU A 243 1.09 8.58 13.08
N PRO A 244 -0.20 8.90 13.20
CA PRO A 244 -0.68 9.95 14.10
C PRO A 244 -0.66 9.53 15.57
N ARG A 245 -0.65 8.22 15.84
CA ARG A 245 -0.45 7.59 17.15
C ARG A 245 0.26 6.25 16.99
N VAL A 246 1.29 6.04 17.79
CA VAL A 246 2.01 4.78 18.01
C VAL A 246 2.11 4.60 19.52
N SER A 247 1.64 3.47 20.03
CA SER A 247 1.96 2.98 21.38
C SER A 247 3.18 2.09 21.27
N LEU A 248 4.09 2.19 22.24
CA LEU A 248 5.28 1.33 22.37
C LEU A 248 5.18 0.46 23.63
N ASP A 249 3.98 0.39 24.23
CA ASP A 249 3.67 -0.32 25.47
C ASP A 249 3.47 -1.84 25.27
N GLY A 250 3.52 -2.32 24.02
CA GLY A 250 3.32 -3.72 23.65
C GLY A 250 4.64 -4.46 23.49
N ASP A 251 4.86 -5.50 24.29
CA ASP A 251 6.11 -6.29 24.35
C ASP A 251 6.61 -6.80 22.98
N LYS A 252 5.69 -7.09 22.05
CA LYS A 252 5.98 -7.64 20.71
C LYS A 252 6.11 -6.58 19.60
N GLY A 253 5.75 -5.33 19.87
CA GLY A 253 5.56 -4.30 18.84
C GLY A 253 4.16 -3.70 18.84
N PHE A 254 3.76 -3.11 17.72
CA PHE A 254 2.52 -2.34 17.59
C PHE A 254 1.86 -2.46 16.20
N GLU A 255 0.58 -2.11 16.15
CA GLU A 255 -0.08 -1.67 14.92
C GLU A 255 -0.33 -0.17 14.94
N SER A 256 -0.32 0.45 13.76
CA SER A 256 -0.71 1.85 13.61
C SER A 256 -1.40 2.07 12.27
N VAL A 257 -2.31 3.05 12.26
CA VAL A 257 -3.12 3.38 11.10
C VAL A 257 -2.61 4.70 10.51
N PRO A 258 -2.01 4.69 9.30
CA PRO A 258 -1.47 5.91 8.69
C PRO A 258 -2.54 6.98 8.49
N THR A 259 -2.15 8.24 8.72
CA THR A 259 -2.99 9.40 8.43
C THR A 259 -3.29 9.44 6.92
N TYR A 260 -4.57 9.42 6.56
CA TYR A 260 -5.02 9.62 5.18
C TYR A 260 -6.30 10.44 5.13
N ARG A 261 -7.30 10.16 5.98
CA ARG A 261 -8.62 10.80 5.88
C ARG A 261 -8.54 12.26 6.34
N GLY A 262 -9.02 13.17 5.51
CA GLY A 262 -8.93 14.61 5.74
C GLY A 262 -7.60 15.25 5.30
N VAL A 263 -6.63 14.49 4.79
CA VAL A 263 -5.39 15.06 4.23
C VAL A 263 -5.68 15.72 2.88
N ALA A 264 -5.46 17.03 2.80
CA ALA A 264 -5.45 17.77 1.54
C ALA A 264 -4.08 17.66 0.86
N VAL A 265 -4.03 17.67 -0.46
CA VAL A 265 -2.78 17.62 -1.23
C VAL A 265 -2.75 18.66 -2.35
N GLY A 266 -1.62 19.34 -2.50
CA GLY A 266 -1.35 20.22 -3.63
C GLY A 266 -1.03 19.40 -4.87
N VAL A 267 -1.75 19.64 -5.97
CA VAL A 267 -1.47 19.04 -7.28
C VAL A 267 -1.06 20.16 -8.26
N PRO A 268 0.09 20.07 -8.94
CA PRO A 268 0.49 21.04 -9.96
C PRO A 268 -0.53 21.19 -11.09
N ALA A 269 -0.63 22.39 -11.67
CA ALA A 269 -1.60 22.70 -12.71
C ALA A 269 -1.38 21.84 -13.98
N GLY A 270 -2.27 20.86 -14.19
CA GLY A 270 -2.14 19.85 -15.24
C GLY A 270 -2.14 18.41 -14.71
N GLY A 271 -1.89 18.19 -13.41
CA GLY A 271 -2.24 16.94 -12.76
C GLY A 271 -3.75 16.82 -12.56
N VAL A 272 -4.24 15.59 -12.31
CA VAL A 272 -5.65 15.38 -11.92
C VAL A 272 -5.86 15.99 -10.52
N PRO A 273 -6.77 16.96 -10.32
CA PRO A 273 -6.93 17.59 -9.01
C PRO A 273 -7.49 16.60 -7.98
N GLN A 274 -7.08 16.76 -6.71
CA GLN A 274 -7.85 16.19 -5.61
C GLN A 274 -9.25 16.84 -5.62
N VAL A 275 -10.31 16.04 -5.74
CA VAL A 275 -11.67 16.60 -5.87
C VAL A 275 -12.13 17.25 -4.56
N PRO A 276 -13.04 18.25 -4.59
CA PRO A 276 -13.59 18.83 -3.37
C PRO A 276 -14.19 17.79 -2.43
N ARG A 277 -14.01 17.99 -1.12
CA ARG A 277 -14.65 17.15 -0.10
C ARG A 277 -16.15 17.42 -0.05
N THR A 278 -16.96 16.38 -0.18
CA THR A 278 -18.42 16.39 -0.14
C THR A 278 -18.92 15.46 0.95
N ALA A 279 -20.23 15.49 1.25
CA ALA A 279 -20.85 14.49 2.13
C ALA A 279 -20.76 13.05 1.57
N SER A 280 -20.67 12.86 0.25
CA SER A 280 -20.63 11.54 -0.39
C SER A 280 -19.23 10.91 -0.44
N ASN A 281 -18.16 11.71 -0.50
CA ASN A 281 -16.78 11.20 -0.44
C ASN A 281 -16.13 11.31 0.94
N ALA A 282 -16.72 12.04 1.91
CA ALA A 282 -16.15 12.31 3.24
C ALA A 282 -15.55 11.09 3.98
N ALA A 283 -16.13 9.89 3.82
CA ALA A 283 -15.68 8.65 4.46
C ALA A 283 -14.44 8.00 3.82
N HIS A 284 -13.93 8.55 2.72
CA HIS A 284 -12.67 8.14 2.08
C HIS A 284 -11.91 9.33 1.46
N TRP A 285 -12.32 10.56 1.75
CA TRP A 285 -11.66 11.76 1.25
C TRP A 285 -10.35 11.99 1.99
N GLY A 286 -9.25 12.11 1.23
CA GLY A 286 -7.90 12.11 1.78
C GLY A 286 -6.80 11.98 0.73
N SER A 287 -5.58 11.80 1.23
CA SER A 287 -4.33 11.67 0.47
C SER A 287 -3.24 10.98 1.31
N PHE A 288 -2.31 10.30 0.64
CA PHE A 288 -0.97 10.01 1.18
C PHE A 288 -0.15 11.32 1.37
N PRO A 289 1.02 11.29 2.04
CA PRO A 289 1.87 12.46 2.25
C PRO A 289 2.25 13.22 0.95
N GLN A 290 2.41 14.54 1.06
CA GLN A 290 2.62 15.45 -0.07
C GLN A 290 3.87 15.10 -0.89
N ASP A 291 5.01 14.89 -0.21
CA ASP A 291 6.30 14.55 -0.82
C ASP A 291 6.27 13.21 -1.58
N PHE A 292 5.52 12.24 -1.05
CA PHE A 292 5.23 10.99 -1.74
C PHE A 292 4.34 11.21 -2.96
N VAL A 293 3.24 11.98 -2.85
CA VAL A 293 2.38 12.30 -4.01
C VAL A 293 3.13 13.08 -5.08
N ASP A 294 4.04 14.00 -4.71
CA ASP A 294 4.90 14.74 -5.63
C ASP A 294 5.89 13.83 -6.38
N PHE A 295 6.45 12.82 -5.70
CA PHE A 295 7.19 11.74 -6.38
C PHE A 295 6.28 10.96 -7.34
N GLN A 296 5.05 10.64 -6.95
CA GLN A 296 4.09 9.92 -7.80
C GLN A 296 3.57 10.74 -8.98
N GLN A 297 3.76 12.07 -9.03
CA GLN A 297 3.56 12.83 -10.27
C GLN A 297 4.59 12.41 -11.33
N SER A 298 5.84 12.15 -10.91
CA SER A 298 6.92 11.74 -11.80
C SER A 298 6.74 10.32 -12.37
N THR A 299 6.04 9.42 -11.65
CA THR A 299 5.72 8.05 -12.11
C THR A 299 4.48 7.97 -13.01
N GLY A 300 3.71 9.05 -13.11
CA GLY A 300 2.38 9.07 -13.73
C GLY A 300 1.26 8.49 -12.85
N GLN A 301 1.54 8.12 -11.59
CA GLN A 301 0.60 7.40 -10.71
C GLN A 301 -0.08 8.26 -9.64
N ALA A 302 0.23 9.55 -9.50
CA ALA A 302 -0.22 10.41 -8.40
C ALA A 302 -1.71 10.25 -8.04
N ALA A 303 -2.58 10.21 -9.05
CA ALA A 303 -4.02 10.08 -8.89
C ALA A 303 -4.47 8.83 -8.11
N TYR A 304 -3.67 7.76 -8.03
CA TYR A 304 -3.99 6.55 -7.25
C TYR A 304 -3.72 6.70 -5.75
N TRP A 305 -3.12 7.80 -5.31
CA TRP A 305 -2.66 8.03 -3.93
C TRP A 305 -3.44 9.15 -3.20
N TYR A 306 -4.46 9.71 -3.84
CA TYR A 306 -5.43 10.63 -3.23
C TYR A 306 -6.82 10.50 -3.86
N SER A 307 -7.77 11.24 -3.27
CA SER A 307 -9.16 11.34 -3.73
C SER A 307 -9.26 12.15 -5.03
N SER A 308 -9.03 11.48 -6.16
CA SER A 308 -8.97 12.07 -7.51
C SER A 308 -10.33 12.11 -8.21
N GLY A 309 -11.43 11.77 -7.52
CA GLY A 309 -12.76 11.61 -8.12
C GLY A 309 -12.97 10.28 -8.84
N GLY A 310 -12.06 9.32 -8.67
CA GLY A 310 -12.20 8.00 -9.27
C GLY A 310 -13.23 7.15 -8.54
N ALA A 311 -13.95 6.28 -9.26
CA ALA A 311 -14.89 5.32 -8.65
C ALA A 311 -14.20 4.28 -7.72
N ARG A 312 -12.87 4.32 -7.63
CA ARG A 312 -12.00 3.51 -6.75
C ARG A 312 -11.40 4.31 -5.58
N ASP A 313 -11.73 5.60 -5.40
CA ASP A 313 -11.18 6.45 -4.32
C ASP A 313 -11.34 5.83 -2.91
N SER A 314 -12.40 5.06 -2.68
CA SER A 314 -12.63 4.32 -1.43
C SER A 314 -11.59 3.24 -1.13
N ALA A 315 -10.91 2.70 -2.13
CA ALA A 315 -9.84 1.70 -1.98
C ALA A 315 -8.45 2.32 -1.82
N LYS A 316 -8.31 3.64 -2.01
CA LYS A 316 -7.03 4.35 -1.92
C LYS A 316 -6.63 4.70 -0.49
N VAL A 317 -7.57 4.66 0.46
CA VAL A 317 -7.33 4.91 1.89
C VAL A 317 -6.20 4.01 2.39
N ALA A 318 -5.22 4.60 3.07
CA ALA A 318 -4.08 3.86 3.62
C ALA A 318 -4.54 2.76 4.59
N ALA A 319 -4.02 1.55 4.39
CA ALA A 319 -4.26 0.41 5.27
C ALA A 319 -3.42 0.52 6.56
N PRO A 320 -3.86 -0.05 7.70
CA PRO A 320 -3.01 -0.22 8.87
C PRO A 320 -1.72 -0.97 8.54
N LEU A 321 -0.63 -0.59 9.20
CA LEU A 321 0.63 -1.32 9.19
C LEU A 321 0.91 -1.92 10.56
N ALA A 322 1.65 -3.03 10.56
CA ALA A 322 2.14 -3.70 11.76
C ALA A 322 3.67 -3.64 11.79
N VAL A 323 4.23 -3.40 12.97
CA VAL A 323 5.66 -3.47 13.26
C VAL A 323 5.84 -4.40 14.46
N SER A 324 6.48 -5.54 14.22
CA SER A 324 6.89 -6.48 15.27
C SER A 324 8.36 -6.26 15.63
N PHE A 325 8.73 -6.37 16.90
CA PHE A 325 10.13 -6.24 17.34
C PHE A 325 10.95 -7.53 17.11
N ASP A 326 10.27 -8.66 16.93
CA ASP A 326 10.82 -9.96 16.52
C ASP A 326 9.91 -10.58 15.44
N ALA A 327 10.48 -10.96 14.29
CA ALA A 327 9.78 -11.58 13.17
C ALA A 327 9.43 -13.07 13.44
N ALA A 328 10.07 -13.70 14.43
CA ALA A 328 9.73 -15.04 14.90
C ALA A 328 8.53 -15.07 15.88
N ASP A 329 8.19 -13.93 16.49
CA ASP A 329 7.00 -13.78 17.35
C ASP A 329 6.21 -12.49 17.02
N PRO A 330 5.59 -12.42 15.82
CA PRO A 330 4.97 -11.20 15.32
C PRO A 330 3.73 -10.77 16.11
N VAL A 331 3.39 -9.48 16.01
CA VAL A 331 2.17 -8.93 16.61
C VAL A 331 0.91 -9.58 16.01
N VAL A 332 -0.05 -9.92 16.88
CA VAL A 332 -1.36 -10.39 16.44
C VAL A 332 -2.14 -9.17 15.91
N ARG A 333 -2.50 -9.22 14.62
CA ARG A 333 -3.29 -8.18 13.95
C ARG A 333 -4.69 -8.10 14.55
N ASP A 334 -5.15 -6.90 14.88
CA ASP A 334 -6.55 -6.60 15.22
C ASP A 334 -7.39 -6.54 13.93
N PRO A 335 -8.33 -7.49 13.72
CA PRO A 335 -9.18 -7.50 12.52
C PRO A 335 -10.20 -6.36 12.48
N ASP A 336 -10.50 -5.73 13.62
CA ASP A 336 -11.43 -4.61 13.73
C ASP A 336 -10.72 -3.23 13.65
N LEU A 337 -9.39 -3.21 13.48
CA LEU A 337 -8.59 -1.99 13.30
C LEU A 337 -8.84 -1.33 11.94
N VAL A 338 -9.91 -0.54 11.87
CA VAL A 338 -10.34 0.14 10.64
C VAL A 338 -9.33 1.21 10.17
N PRO A 339 -9.14 1.39 8.84
CA PRO A 339 -8.43 2.52 8.26
C PRO A 339 -8.91 3.87 8.81
N ASP A 340 -7.98 4.82 8.96
CA ASP A 340 -8.04 6.02 9.81
C ASP A 340 -9.41 6.71 9.79
N ALA A 341 -10.11 6.71 10.94
CA ALA A 341 -11.43 7.34 11.09
C ALA A 341 -11.48 8.81 10.62
N GLY A 342 -10.33 9.50 10.64
CA GLY A 342 -10.19 10.90 10.27
C GLY A 342 -10.74 11.85 11.34
N PRO A 343 -10.62 13.18 11.12
CA PRO A 343 -11.24 14.16 11.99
C PRO A 343 -12.77 14.01 12.01
N PRO A 344 -13.43 14.12 13.18
CA PRO A 344 -14.88 14.23 13.23
C PRO A 344 -15.38 15.31 12.28
N GLY A 345 -16.34 14.98 11.41
CA GLY A 345 -16.95 15.96 10.52
C GLY A 345 -17.59 17.09 11.35
N PRO A 346 -17.55 18.35 10.87
CA PRO A 346 -18.13 19.47 11.62
C PRO A 346 -19.61 19.19 11.88
N THR A 347 -19.99 19.11 13.16
CA THR A 347 -21.38 18.90 13.57
C THR A 347 -22.25 19.95 12.92
N ALA A 348 -23.24 19.51 12.12
CA ALA A 348 -24.10 20.40 11.36
C ALA A 348 -25.10 21.11 12.30
N THR A 349 -24.64 22.17 12.96
CA THR A 349 -25.51 23.12 13.67
C THR A 349 -26.55 23.63 12.69
N ALA A 350 -27.83 23.28 12.91
CA ALA A 350 -28.89 23.54 11.96
C ALA A 350 -29.13 25.05 11.80
N VAL A 351 -28.53 25.65 10.77
CA VAL A 351 -28.77 27.04 10.39
C VAL A 351 -30.21 27.17 9.90
N ARG A 352 -31.07 27.75 10.75
CA ARG A 352 -32.45 28.09 10.42
C ARG A 352 -32.48 28.93 9.13
N PRO A 353 -33.28 28.56 8.10
CA PRO A 353 -33.31 29.31 6.85
C PRO A 353 -33.65 30.79 7.05
N PRO A 354 -32.94 31.73 6.41
CA PRO A 354 -33.39 33.11 6.31
C PRO A 354 -34.65 33.18 5.42
N ALA A 355 -35.56 34.09 5.74
CA ALA A 355 -36.82 34.24 5.03
C ALA A 355 -36.62 34.74 3.59
N SER A 356 -37.48 34.31 2.68
CA SER A 356 -37.47 34.71 1.27
C SER A 356 -37.69 36.22 1.10
N LEU A 357 -36.83 36.87 0.33
CA LEU A 357 -37.05 38.23 -0.18
C LEU A 357 -37.32 38.19 -1.67
N THR A 358 -38.30 38.99 -2.12
CA THR A 358 -38.80 38.99 -3.50
C THR A 358 -37.92 39.81 -4.45
N PRO A 359 -37.97 39.54 -5.78
CA PRO A 359 -37.17 40.28 -6.76
C PRO A 359 -37.58 41.76 -6.87
N GLY A 360 -36.60 42.65 -7.01
CA GLY A 360 -36.81 44.08 -7.29
C GLY A 360 -35.87 44.57 -8.39
N THR A 361 -36.41 45.29 -9.38
CA THR A 361 -35.71 45.68 -10.61
C THR A 361 -35.04 47.07 -10.48
N ALA A 362 -33.78 47.20 -10.92
CA ALA A 362 -33.15 48.49 -11.21
C ALA A 362 -32.05 48.35 -12.29
N ASN A 363 -31.89 49.39 -13.12
CA ASN A 363 -30.86 49.45 -14.18
C ASN A 363 -29.57 50.10 -13.67
N GLY A 364 -28.42 49.78 -14.28
CA GLY A 364 -27.13 50.44 -14.02
C GLY A 364 -26.08 50.13 -15.09
N THR A 365 -25.81 51.09 -15.98
CA THR A 365 -24.89 50.94 -17.13
C THR A 365 -23.48 51.41 -16.81
N ALA A 366 -22.43 50.58 -17.06
CA ALA A 366 -21.09 51.06 -17.43
C ALA A 366 -20.12 49.95 -17.92
N ALA A 367 -19.62 50.11 -19.13
CA ALA A 367 -18.36 49.59 -19.69
C ALA A 367 -18.05 50.45 -20.95
N PRO A 368 -16.85 50.40 -21.59
CA PRO A 368 -15.61 49.67 -21.27
C PRO A 368 -14.39 50.63 -21.22
N THR A 369 -13.16 50.11 -21.30
CA THR A 369 -12.11 50.52 -22.30
C THR A 369 -10.87 49.63 -22.13
N ALA A 370 -10.10 49.40 -23.21
CA ALA A 370 -8.87 48.60 -23.24
C ALA A 370 -7.88 49.16 -24.31
N ALA A 371 -6.83 48.38 -24.63
CA ALA A 371 -5.85 48.58 -25.72
C ALA A 371 -4.54 49.37 -25.34
N PRO A 372 -3.46 49.37 -26.16
CA PRO A 372 -2.24 48.65 -25.76
C PRO A 372 -0.89 49.39 -26.01
N GLY A 373 0.23 48.76 -25.62
CA GLY A 373 1.61 49.21 -25.90
C GLY A 373 2.45 48.15 -26.66
N ARG A 374 3.51 48.56 -27.37
CA ARG A 374 4.32 47.70 -28.26
C ARG A 374 5.84 47.93 -28.09
N VAL A 375 6.62 46.94 -28.51
CA VAL A 375 8.08 46.73 -28.29
C VAL A 375 9.00 47.73 -29.01
N HIS A 376 10.21 47.98 -28.49
CA HIS A 376 11.50 47.93 -29.22
C HIS A 376 12.73 47.93 -28.27
N ASP A 377 13.66 46.98 -28.47
CA ASP A 377 15.16 47.00 -28.47
C ASP A 377 15.97 48.00 -27.58
N ALA A 378 17.18 47.72 -27.06
CA ALA A 378 18.03 46.51 -26.88
C ALA A 378 19.28 46.92 -26.00
N PRO A 379 20.46 46.26 -26.07
CA PRO A 379 20.86 44.98 -25.45
C PRO A 379 21.84 45.13 -24.26
N GLY A 380 22.05 44.07 -23.45
CA GLY A 380 23.04 44.08 -22.35
C GLY A 380 23.41 42.69 -21.81
N ALA A 381 24.70 42.34 -21.86
CA ALA A 381 25.29 41.02 -21.62
C ALA A 381 24.88 40.27 -20.32
N ALA A 382 24.64 38.96 -20.45
CA ALA A 382 24.65 37.99 -19.35
C ALA A 382 25.58 36.80 -19.69
N ARG A 383 26.13 36.15 -18.66
CA ARG A 383 27.06 35.02 -18.78
C ARG A 383 26.33 33.70 -18.51
N SER A 384 26.70 32.61 -19.19
CA SER A 384 26.30 31.26 -18.78
C SER A 384 26.82 30.95 -17.37
N PRO A 385 26.09 30.13 -16.59
CA PRO A 385 26.56 28.75 -16.47
C PRO A 385 25.46 27.68 -16.49
N LEU A 386 25.91 26.45 -16.81
CA LEU A 386 25.30 25.12 -16.61
C LEU A 386 23.81 24.89 -16.90
N ASP A 387 23.58 23.95 -17.82
CA ASP A 387 22.31 23.27 -18.06
C ASP A 387 21.80 22.59 -16.77
N THR A 388 20.52 22.78 -16.46
CA THR A 388 19.81 22.10 -15.37
C THR A 388 18.39 21.76 -15.86
N THR A 389 18.33 20.92 -16.90
CA THR A 389 17.08 20.49 -17.54
C THR A 389 16.32 19.49 -16.67
N GLU A 390 15.39 20.00 -15.86
CA GLU A 390 14.29 19.22 -15.30
C GLU A 390 13.42 18.67 -16.45
N PRO A 391 13.00 17.39 -16.44
CA PRO A 391 12.23 16.81 -17.53
C PRO A 391 10.86 17.48 -17.67
N PRO A 392 10.35 17.64 -18.92
CA PRO A 392 9.12 18.40 -19.17
C PRO A 392 7.89 17.76 -18.51
N PHE A 393 7.08 18.63 -17.89
CA PHE A 393 5.79 18.30 -17.30
C PHE A 393 4.70 18.26 -18.38
N TYR A 394 3.85 17.23 -18.37
CA TYR A 394 2.75 17.04 -19.32
C TYR A 394 1.38 16.99 -18.60
N PRO A 395 0.36 17.74 -19.05
CA PRO A 395 -0.94 17.79 -18.38
C PRO A 395 -1.85 16.60 -18.73
N ALA A 396 -2.28 15.86 -17.72
CA ALA A 396 -3.26 14.78 -17.84
C ALA A 396 -4.69 15.35 -17.82
N VAL A 397 -5.45 15.14 -18.90
CA VAL A 397 -6.85 15.61 -18.97
C VAL A 397 -7.79 14.61 -18.30
N ALA A 398 -8.73 15.12 -17.49
CA ALA A 398 -9.83 14.33 -16.95
C ALA A 398 -10.84 13.99 -18.06
N ALA A 399 -11.28 12.73 -18.13
CA ALA A 399 -12.29 12.30 -19.09
C ALA A 399 -13.67 12.86 -18.71
N SER A 400 -14.13 13.87 -19.44
CA SER A 400 -15.48 14.42 -19.30
C SER A 400 -16.54 13.38 -19.67
N THR A 401 -17.23 12.81 -18.68
CA THR A 401 -18.42 11.99 -18.91
C THR A 401 -19.54 12.84 -19.51
N VAL A 402 -19.73 12.73 -20.82
CA VAL A 402 -20.91 13.29 -21.52
C VAL A 402 -22.16 12.62 -20.92
N GLY A 403 -22.90 13.38 -20.10
CA GLY A 403 -23.92 12.84 -19.21
C GLY A 403 -24.15 13.65 -17.93
N GLY A 404 -23.29 14.63 -17.61
CA GLY A 404 -23.48 15.59 -16.51
C GLY A 404 -24.64 16.58 -16.71
N GLY A 405 -25.86 16.08 -16.92
CA GLY A 405 -27.10 16.85 -17.06
C GLY A 405 -28.05 16.63 -15.88
N GLN A 406 -28.91 17.61 -15.60
CA GLN A 406 -29.87 17.59 -14.49
C GLN A 406 -30.82 16.37 -14.56
N GLY A 407 -31.18 15.82 -13.40
CA GLY A 407 -31.68 14.45 -13.28
C GLY A 407 -33.06 14.17 -13.89
N LEU A 408 -33.19 13.01 -14.55
CA LEU A 408 -34.44 12.45 -15.10
C LEU A 408 -34.59 10.94 -14.80
N VAL A 409 -34.37 10.54 -13.55
CA VAL A 409 -34.67 9.17 -13.06
C VAL A 409 -35.44 9.25 -11.74
N PRO A 410 -36.75 8.96 -11.73
CA PRO A 410 -37.50 8.75 -10.50
C PRO A 410 -37.01 7.49 -9.77
N THR A 411 -37.12 7.47 -8.44
CA THR A 411 -36.75 6.32 -7.60
C THR A 411 -37.68 5.12 -7.84
N GLY A 412 -37.23 4.15 -8.63
CA GLY A 412 -37.94 2.89 -8.84
C GLY A 412 -37.24 1.94 -9.81
N ALA A 413 -36.52 0.95 -9.30
CA ALA A 413 -35.87 -0.05 -10.13
C ALA A 413 -36.89 -1.05 -10.72
N THR A 414 -36.97 -1.11 -12.05
CA THR A 414 -37.69 -2.18 -12.78
C THR A 414 -36.81 -2.74 -13.89
N VAL A 415 -36.88 -4.06 -14.11
CA VAL A 415 -36.01 -4.76 -15.06
C VAL A 415 -36.55 -4.59 -16.50
N PRO A 416 -35.74 -4.09 -17.47
CA PRO A 416 -36.24 -3.79 -18.81
C PRO A 416 -36.53 -5.05 -19.64
N SER A 417 -37.78 -5.18 -20.08
CA SER A 417 -38.31 -6.37 -20.77
C SER A 417 -38.70 -6.12 -22.25
N GLY A 418 -38.40 -4.95 -22.81
CA GLY A 418 -38.80 -4.57 -24.17
C GLY A 418 -37.90 -5.10 -25.30
N PRO A 419 -38.43 -5.62 -26.43
CA PRO A 419 -37.64 -6.16 -27.53
C PRO A 419 -36.86 -5.09 -28.32
N VAL A 420 -37.41 -3.88 -28.46
CA VAL A 420 -36.78 -2.75 -29.18
C VAL A 420 -35.47 -2.33 -28.50
N GLN A 421 -35.43 -2.35 -27.16
CA GLN A 421 -34.24 -1.97 -26.40
C GLN A 421 -33.16 -3.06 -26.45
N ARG A 422 -33.55 -4.33 -26.57
CA ARG A 422 -32.61 -5.44 -26.87
C ARG A 422 -32.00 -5.28 -28.26
N LEU A 423 -32.80 -4.92 -29.28
CA LEU A 423 -32.30 -4.61 -30.63
C LEU A 423 -31.27 -3.47 -30.64
N ALA A 424 -31.47 -2.42 -29.84
CA ALA A 424 -30.49 -1.32 -29.70
C ALA A 424 -29.14 -1.77 -29.09
N ILE A 425 -29.19 -2.67 -28.09
CA ILE A 425 -27.98 -3.24 -27.46
C ILE A 425 -27.24 -4.14 -28.46
N TRP A 426 -27.96 -5.07 -29.14
CA TRP A 426 -27.37 -5.94 -30.15
C TRP A 426 -26.80 -5.16 -31.35
N GLY A 427 -27.47 -4.10 -31.81
CA GLY A 427 -26.99 -3.24 -32.89
C GLY A 427 -25.68 -2.53 -32.56
N THR A 428 -25.58 -1.96 -31.35
CA THR A 428 -24.32 -1.35 -30.85
C THR A 428 -23.19 -2.38 -30.78
N GLY A 429 -23.47 -3.59 -30.27
CA GLY A 429 -22.48 -4.68 -30.22
C GLY A 429 -22.01 -5.13 -31.60
N LEU A 430 -22.91 -5.22 -32.58
CA LEU A 430 -22.58 -5.60 -33.96
C LEU A 430 -21.69 -4.56 -34.66
N LEU A 431 -21.94 -3.27 -34.42
CA LEU A 431 -21.12 -2.17 -34.96
C LEU A 431 -19.70 -2.17 -34.37
N LEU A 432 -19.55 -2.43 -33.07
CA LEU A 432 -18.23 -2.55 -32.43
C LEU A 432 -17.46 -3.78 -32.96
N ALA A 433 -18.13 -4.92 -33.13
CA ALA A 433 -17.53 -6.11 -33.74
C ALA A 433 -17.07 -5.87 -35.20
N ALA A 434 -17.88 -5.16 -36.00
CA ALA A 434 -17.53 -4.80 -37.37
C ALA A 434 -16.31 -3.85 -37.42
N ALA A 435 -16.24 -2.85 -36.54
CA ALA A 435 -15.09 -1.95 -36.44
C ALA A 435 -13.80 -2.71 -36.05
N GLY A 436 -13.88 -3.61 -35.08
CA GLY A 436 -12.77 -4.49 -34.68
C GLY A 436 -12.28 -5.38 -35.82
N ALA A 437 -13.19 -6.01 -36.57
CA ALA A 437 -12.84 -6.84 -37.72
C ALA A 437 -12.11 -6.04 -38.82
N VAL A 438 -12.60 -4.83 -39.16
CA VAL A 438 -11.93 -3.95 -40.14
C VAL A 438 -10.54 -3.53 -39.69
N HIS A 439 -10.32 -3.30 -38.39
CA HIS A 439 -8.98 -3.04 -37.85
C HIS A 439 -8.08 -4.28 -37.94
N GLY A 440 -8.59 -5.45 -37.56
CA GLY A 440 -7.85 -6.72 -37.62
C GLY A 440 -7.39 -7.10 -39.03
N PHE A 441 -8.25 -6.95 -40.05
CA PHE A 441 -7.86 -7.16 -41.45
C PHE A 441 -6.83 -6.11 -41.92
N ARG A 442 -6.90 -4.86 -41.46
CA ARG A 442 -5.91 -3.81 -41.79
C ARG A 442 -4.55 -4.01 -41.11
N LYS A 443 -4.49 -4.67 -39.95
CA LYS A 443 -3.25 -5.01 -39.23
C LYS A 443 -2.69 -6.39 -39.58
N GLY A 444 -3.38 -7.16 -40.42
CA GLY A 444 -3.00 -8.55 -40.76
C GLY A 444 -3.28 -9.58 -39.66
N TRP A 445 -3.94 -9.17 -38.57
CA TRP A 445 -4.33 -10.05 -37.46
C TRP A 445 -5.50 -10.98 -37.81
N LEU A 446 -6.24 -10.66 -38.86
CA LEU A 446 -7.28 -11.50 -39.44
C LEU A 446 -6.96 -11.79 -40.91
N VAL A 447 -7.11 -13.04 -41.33
CA VAL A 447 -6.91 -13.51 -42.70
C VAL A 447 -8.18 -14.22 -43.17
N LEU A 448 -8.64 -13.93 -44.39
CA LEU A 448 -9.80 -14.61 -44.97
C LEU A 448 -9.40 -16.03 -45.41
N PRO A 449 -10.14 -17.09 -45.03
CA PRO A 449 -9.74 -18.49 -45.23
C PRO A 449 -9.84 -18.99 -46.69
N PHE A 450 -9.94 -18.08 -47.67
CA PHE A 450 -10.16 -18.37 -49.09
C PHE A 450 -9.20 -17.61 -50.01
N ARG A 451 -7.96 -17.35 -49.55
CA ARG A 451 -6.85 -16.90 -50.39
C ARG A 451 -5.71 -17.91 -50.35
N THR A 452 -5.67 -18.74 -51.39
CA THR A 452 -4.45 -19.35 -51.95
C THR A 452 -3.87 -18.38 -52.99
#